data_AF-A0A8J3FM35-F1
#
_entry.id   AF-A0A8J3FM35-F1
#
_cell.length_a   1.000
_cell.length_b   1.000
_cell.length_c   1.000
_cell.angle_alpha   90.00
_cell.angle_beta   90.00
_cell.angle_gamma   90.00
#
_symmetry.space_group_name_H-M   'P 1'
#
loop_
_entity.id
_entity.type
_entity.pdbx_description
1 polymer ?
#
loop_
_entity_poly.entity_id
_entity_poly.type
_entity_poly.pdbx_seq_one_letter_code
_entity_poly.pdbx_strand_id
1 'polypeptide(L)'
;MKELDRHAFLDCLNGIRLSWAHVELRDPYGVPADVEQVERWRRGESTQPAYYADFVPMVEGLTRRGCQIRRVKVVCEPLNDYHRWAYRPPTSMCWTTKSWCTCSSTETAGWSSGS
;
A
#
# COMPACT_ATOMS: atom_id res chain seq x y z
N MET A 1 7.94 -5.83 18.11
CA MET A 1 6.78 -5.00 17.73
C MET A 1 5.55 -5.71 18.27
N LYS A 2 4.70 -5.06 19.07
CA LYS A 2 3.52 -5.70 19.66
C LYS A 2 2.38 -5.66 18.64
N GLU A 3 1.74 -6.80 18.41
CA GLU A 3 0.52 -6.87 17.61
C GLU A 3 -0.63 -6.23 18.40
N LEU A 4 -1.39 -5.36 17.73
CA LEU A 4 -2.55 -4.68 18.29
C LEU A 4 -3.81 -5.35 17.76
N ASP A 5 -4.75 -5.65 18.64
CA ASP A 5 -6.10 -5.99 18.18
C ASP A 5 -6.79 -4.76 17.55
N ARG A 6 -7.94 -5.00 16.92
CA ARG A 6 -8.69 -3.96 16.21
C ARG A 6 -9.07 -2.78 17.10
N HIS A 7 -9.48 -3.01 18.34
CA HIS A 7 -9.92 -1.94 19.25
C HIS A 7 -8.74 -1.09 19.68
N ALA A 8 -7.66 -1.72 20.15
CA ALA A 8 -6.45 -1.02 20.53
C ALA A 8 -5.87 -0.19 19.36
N PHE A 9 -5.91 -0.74 18.15
CA PHE A 9 -5.51 -0.02 16.94
C PHE A 9 -6.37 1.23 16.68
N LEU A 10 -7.70 1.11 16.77
CA LEU A 10 -8.61 2.24 16.59
C LEU A 10 -8.44 3.33 17.66
N ASP A 11 -8.18 2.93 18.90
CA ASP A 11 -7.90 3.87 20.00
C ASP A 11 -6.63 4.69 19.72
N CYS A 12 -5.56 4.03 19.25
CA CYS A 12 -4.35 4.72 18.83
C CYS A 12 -4.64 5.73 17.71
N LEU A 13 -5.41 5.33 16.69
CA LEU A 13 -5.77 6.22 15.58
C LEU A 13 -6.61 7.43 16.04
N ASN A 14 -7.55 7.22 16.96
CA ASN A 14 -8.35 8.31 17.51
C ASN A 14 -7.52 9.31 18.32
N GLY A 15 -6.40 8.86 18.91
CA GLY A 15 -5.43 9.72 19.59
C GLY A 15 -4.55 10.57 18.68
N ILE A 16 -4.51 10.32 17.36
CA ILE A 16 -3.62 11.04 16.45
C ILE A 16 -4.12 12.48 16.22
N ARG A 17 -3.23 13.45 16.46
CA ARG A 17 -3.53 14.89 16.29
C ARG A 17 -2.83 15.58 15.13
N LEU A 18 -1.69 15.05 14.68
CA LEU A 18 -0.82 15.74 13.72
C LEU A 18 -0.71 15.00 12.39
N SER A 19 -0.21 13.76 12.41
CA SER A 19 -0.03 12.99 11.17
C SER A 19 0.01 11.49 11.41
N TRP A 20 -0.33 10.73 10.37
CA TRP A 20 -0.25 9.27 10.31
C TRP A 20 0.31 8.82 8.97
N ALA A 21 1.14 7.78 8.99
CA ALA A 21 1.66 7.14 7.78
C ALA A 21 1.33 5.65 7.78
N HIS A 22 0.67 5.17 6.73
CA HIS A 22 0.55 3.74 6.45
C HIS A 22 1.71 3.32 5.56
N VAL A 23 2.56 2.42 6.06
CA VAL A 23 3.69 1.90 5.29
C VAL A 23 3.38 0.46 4.88
N GLU A 24 3.34 0.23 3.57
CA GLU A 24 3.18 -1.10 2.99
C GLU A 24 4.53 -1.58 2.45
N LEU A 25 5.01 -2.71 2.97
CA LEU A 25 6.33 -3.27 2.67
C LEU A 25 6.28 -4.53 1.81
N ARG A 26 5.10 -4.88 1.27
CA ARG A 26 4.92 -6.13 0.54
C ARG A 26 5.07 -5.90 -0.97
N ASP A 27 5.93 -6.68 -1.62
CA ASP A 27 6.43 -6.43 -2.97
C ASP A 27 5.68 -7.20 -4.10
N PRO A 28 5.31 -8.49 -3.94
CA PRO A 28 4.19 -9.01 -4.75
C PRO A 28 3.09 -9.63 -3.91
N TYR A 29 1.85 -9.36 -4.32
CA TYR A 29 0.67 -10.12 -3.92
C TYR A 29 0.20 -11.01 -5.07
N GLY A 30 0.02 -12.30 -4.78
CA GLY A 30 -0.62 -13.30 -5.65
C GLY A 30 -1.90 -13.85 -5.02
N VAL A 31 -2.53 -13.08 -4.13
CA VAL A 31 -3.76 -13.50 -3.45
C VAL A 31 -4.92 -13.38 -4.44
N PRO A 32 -5.83 -14.37 -4.54
CA PRO A 32 -6.89 -14.37 -5.56
C PRO A 32 -7.72 -13.09 -5.63
N ALA A 33 -7.96 -12.45 -4.48
CA ALA A 33 -8.68 -11.18 -4.40
C ALA A 33 -7.95 -10.05 -5.15
N ASP A 34 -6.62 -9.98 -5.06
CA ASP A 34 -5.83 -8.96 -5.76
C ASP A 34 -5.80 -9.23 -7.28
N VAL A 35 -5.70 -10.50 -7.67
CA VAL A 35 -5.73 -10.92 -9.07
C VAL A 35 -7.04 -10.51 -9.72
N GLU A 36 -8.18 -10.80 -9.09
CA GLU A 36 -9.50 -10.42 -9.62
C GLU A 36 -9.61 -8.89 -9.80
N GLN A 37 -9.14 -8.11 -8.82
CA GLN A 37 -9.22 -6.65 -8.89
C GLN A 37 -8.31 -6.06 -9.97
N VAL A 38 -7.11 -6.62 -10.16
CA VAL A 38 -6.21 -6.23 -11.25
C VAL A 38 -6.87 -6.52 -12.59
N GLU A 39 -7.51 -7.68 -12.77
CA GLU A 39 -8.20 -8.02 -14.02
C GLU A 39 -9.43 -7.14 -14.29
N ARG A 40 -10.21 -6.81 -13.26
CA ARG A 40 -11.31 -5.82 -13.36
C ARG A 40 -10.79 -4.46 -13.79
N TRP A 41 -9.71 -3.99 -13.18
CA TRP A 41 -9.05 -2.74 -13.53
C TRP A 41 -8.53 -2.73 -14.96
N ARG A 42 -7.94 -3.83 -15.45
CA ARG A 42 -7.52 -3.97 -16.86
C ARG A 42 -8.69 -3.82 -17.83
N ARG A 43 -9.90 -4.26 -17.44
CA ARG A 43 -11.14 -4.10 -18.23
C ARG A 43 -11.77 -2.72 -18.09
N GLY A 44 -11.18 -1.81 -17.30
CA GLY A 44 -11.73 -0.48 -17.04
C GLY A 44 -12.87 -0.47 -16.02
N GLU A 45 -13.13 -1.59 -15.33
CA GLU A 45 -14.10 -1.63 -14.23
C GLU A 45 -13.48 -0.97 -13.00
N SER A 46 -14.09 0.12 -12.54
CA SER A 46 -13.70 0.78 -11.29
C SER A 46 -14.72 0.46 -10.20
N THR A 47 -14.47 -0.61 -9.44
CA THR A 47 -15.19 -0.86 -8.19
C THR A 47 -14.24 -0.73 -7.04
N GLN A 48 -14.68 -0.07 -5.97
CA GLN A 48 -13.92 -0.02 -4.74
C GLN A 48 -13.98 -1.41 -4.10
N PRO A 49 -12.83 -2.07 -3.84
CA PRO A 49 -12.85 -3.38 -3.20
C PRO A 49 -13.50 -3.33 -1.82
N ALA A 50 -14.29 -4.36 -1.49
CA ALA A 50 -15.07 -4.42 -0.25
C ALA A 50 -14.21 -4.28 1.02
N TYR A 51 -12.95 -4.72 0.98
CA TYR A 51 -12.03 -4.59 2.12
C TYR A 51 -11.61 -3.13 2.42
N TYR A 52 -11.92 -2.16 1.55
CA TYR A 52 -11.75 -0.74 1.85
C TYR A 52 -12.93 -0.13 2.63
N ALA A 53 -14.03 -0.85 2.82
CA ALA A 53 -15.26 -0.32 3.42
C ALA A 53 -15.04 0.27 4.82
N ASP A 54 -14.17 -0.33 5.62
CA ASP A 54 -13.85 0.16 6.97
C ASP A 54 -12.69 1.18 6.95
N PHE A 55 -11.77 1.04 6.00
CA PHE A 55 -10.56 1.85 5.94
C PHE A 55 -10.82 3.28 5.47
N VAL A 56 -11.67 3.46 4.46
CA VAL A 56 -11.93 4.80 3.89
C VAL A 56 -12.63 5.73 4.90
N PRO A 57 -13.74 5.33 5.55
CA PRO A 57 -14.40 6.20 6.54
C PRO A 57 -13.48 6.57 7.72
N MET A 58 -12.60 5.65 8.12
CA MET A 58 -11.60 5.89 9.16
C MET A 58 -10.62 6.99 8.77
N VAL A 59 -10.04 6.90 7.57
CA VAL A 59 -9.11 7.92 7.04
C VAL A 59 -9.82 9.26 6.81
N GLU A 60 -11.05 9.25 6.34
CA GLU A 60 -11.88 10.46 6.24
C GLU A 60 -12.11 11.09 7.61
N GLY A 61 -12.39 10.28 8.64
CA GLY A 61 -12.50 10.72 10.03
C GLY A 61 -11.24 11.42 10.53
N LEU A 62 -10.06 10.85 10.28
CA LEU A 62 -8.77 11.45 10.62
C LEU A 62 -8.53 12.77 9.87
N THR A 63 -8.80 12.78 8.57
CA THR A 63 -8.58 13.94 7.70
C THR A 63 -9.50 15.10 8.10
N ARG A 64 -10.76 14.81 8.43
CA ARG A 64 -11.75 15.81 8.89
C ARG A 64 -11.32 16.46 10.21
N ARG A 65 -10.55 15.77 11.05
CA ARG A 65 -9.94 16.33 12.28
C ARG A 65 -8.68 17.17 12.03
N GLY A 66 -8.23 17.27 10.78
CA GLY A 66 -7.01 18.01 10.40
C GLY A 66 -5.72 17.17 10.44
N CYS A 67 -5.82 15.85 10.62
CA CYS A 67 -4.64 14.97 10.61
C CYS A 67 -4.07 14.82 9.20
N GLN A 68 -2.75 14.97 9.03
CA GLN A 68 -2.08 14.72 7.76
C GLN A 68 -1.86 13.21 7.54
N ILE A 69 -2.44 12.66 6.48
CA ILE A 69 -2.33 11.24 6.16
C ILE A 69 -1.37 11.02 4.99
N ARG A 70 -0.46 10.06 5.14
CA ARG A 70 0.45 9.61 4.08
C ARG A 70 0.32 8.10 3.92
N ARG A 71 0.43 7.63 2.68
CA ARG A 71 0.68 6.20 2.42
C ARG A 71 1.98 6.07 1.67
N VAL A 72 2.80 5.14 2.10
CA VAL A 72 4.09 4.83 1.49
C VAL A 72 4.07 3.37 1.13
N LYS A 73 4.41 3.03 -0.11
CA LYS A 73 4.61 1.66 -0.54
C LYS A 73 6.05 1.49 -0.99
N VAL A 74 6.73 0.50 -0.43
CA VAL A 74 8.05 0.07 -0.90
C VAL A 74 7.83 -0.99 -1.98
N VAL A 75 8.46 -0.80 -3.14
CA VAL A 75 8.28 -1.63 -4.33
C VAL A 75 9.63 -1.91 -4.97
N CYS A 76 9.76 -3.07 -5.60
CA CYS A 76 10.85 -3.39 -6.50
C CYS A 76 10.57 -2.86 -7.91
N GLU A 77 11.65 -2.50 -8.60
CA GLU A 77 11.61 -2.12 -10.02
C GLU A 77 11.95 -3.35 -10.88
N PRO A 78 11.26 -3.56 -12.02
CA PRO A 78 10.19 -2.73 -12.58
C PRO A 78 8.83 -2.92 -11.89
N LEU A 79 8.00 -1.87 -11.90
CA LEU A 79 6.63 -1.96 -11.37
C LEU A 79 5.78 -2.98 -12.15
N ASN A 80 5.20 -3.93 -11.42
CA ASN A 80 4.22 -4.87 -11.96
C ASN A 80 2.80 -4.25 -12.05
N ASP A 81 1.86 -4.96 -12.69
CA ASP A 81 0.50 -4.46 -12.88
C ASP A 81 -0.28 -4.31 -11.57
N TYR A 82 0.04 -5.12 -10.56
CA TYR A 82 -0.50 -4.95 -9.22
C TYR A 82 -0.09 -3.60 -8.61
N HIS A 83 1.18 -3.19 -8.75
CA HIS A 83 1.66 -1.88 -8.30
C HIS A 83 0.94 -0.74 -9.02
N ARG A 84 0.70 -0.88 -10.33
CA ARG A 84 0.00 0.13 -11.13
C ARG A 84 -1.47 0.26 -10.75
N TRP A 85 -2.14 -0.87 -10.51
CA TRP A 85 -3.50 -0.88 -9.99
C TRP A 85 -3.58 -0.30 -8.57
N ALA A 86 -2.72 -0.76 -7.66
CA ALA A 86 -2.71 -0.34 -6.25
C ALA A 86 -2.35 1.15 -6.07
N TYR A 87 -1.66 1.75 -7.05
CA TYR A 87 -1.40 3.19 -7.10
C TYR A 87 -2.66 4.04 -7.29
N ARG A 88 -3.72 3.47 -7.89
CA ARG A 88 -4.97 4.18 -8.20
C ARG A 88 -6.19 3.63 -7.42
N PRO A 89 -6.21 3.74 -6.08
CA PRO A 89 -7.37 3.41 -5.25
C PRO A 89 -8.41 4.58 -5.28
N PRO A 90 -9.57 4.50 -4.61
CA PRO A 90 -10.73 5.35 -4.92
C PRO A 90 -10.47 6.85 -4.82
N THR A 91 -11.21 7.61 -5.65
CA THR A 91 -11.03 9.04 -5.94
C THR A 91 -11.00 9.95 -4.70
N SER A 92 -11.56 9.54 -3.56
CA SER A 92 -11.59 10.32 -2.32
C SER A 92 -10.25 10.38 -1.57
N MET A 93 -9.25 9.59 -1.97
CA MET A 93 -7.90 9.65 -1.43
C MET A 93 -6.94 10.14 -2.52
N CYS A 94 -6.57 11.42 -2.52
CA CYS A 94 -5.60 11.99 -3.46
C CYS A 94 -4.16 11.75 -2.94
N TRP A 95 -3.21 11.36 -3.81
CA TRP A 95 -1.92 10.75 -3.44
C TRP A 95 -0.68 11.61 -3.74
N THR A 96 0.43 11.32 -3.05
CA THR A 96 1.79 11.63 -3.50
C THR A 96 2.67 10.42 -3.25
N THR A 97 3.14 9.77 -4.32
CA THR A 97 4.08 8.63 -4.21
C THR A 97 5.49 9.12 -4.50
N LYS A 98 6.42 8.83 -3.59
CA LYS A 98 7.86 8.87 -3.87
C LYS A 98 8.35 7.42 -3.98
N SER A 99 8.75 6.99 -5.17
CA SER A 99 9.50 5.75 -5.35
C SER A 99 10.94 6.00 -4.90
N TRP A 100 11.44 5.14 -4.01
CA TRP A 100 12.85 5.06 -3.63
C TRP A 100 13.21 3.59 -3.49
N CYS A 101 13.68 2.97 -4.58
CA CYS A 101 14.45 1.73 -4.54
C CYS A 101 15.12 1.51 -5.91
N THR A 102 16.26 2.15 -6.17
CA THR A 102 17.13 1.73 -7.27
C THR A 102 17.94 0.53 -6.79
N CYS A 103 17.42 -0.68 -6.99
CA CYS A 103 18.29 -1.86 -7.08
C CYS A 103 18.70 -1.98 -8.54
N SER A 104 19.75 -1.25 -8.92
CA SER A 104 20.39 -1.45 -10.21
C SER A 104 21.02 -2.83 -10.21
N SER A 105 20.34 -3.80 -10.82
CA SER A 105 20.91 -5.10 -11.12
C SER A 105 22.06 -4.94 -12.10
N THR A 106 23.26 -4.81 -11.58
CA THR A 106 24.51 -5.12 -12.28
C THR A 106 25.49 -5.62 -11.25
N GLU A 107 25.46 -6.93 -11.02
CA GLU A 107 26.65 -7.78 -10.91
C GLU A 107 26.20 -9.23 -10.70
N THR A 108 26.26 -10.02 -11.77
CA THR A 108 26.50 -11.46 -11.66
C THR A 108 27.87 -11.66 -11.02
N ALA A 109 27.94 -11.60 -9.69
CA ALA A 109 29.09 -12.09 -8.95
C ALA A 109 29.06 -13.62 -9.05
N GLY A 110 29.94 -14.17 -9.88
CA GLY A 110 30.14 -15.60 -10.04
C GLY A 110 30.47 -16.24 -8.69
N TRP A 111 29.64 -17.20 -8.28
CA TRP A 111 30.00 -18.14 -7.22
C TRP A 111 30.96 -19.16 -7.81
N SER A 112 32.26 -19.02 -7.54
CA SER A 112 33.22 -20.12 -7.69
C SER A 112 33.14 -21.00 -6.44
N SER A 113 32.56 -22.19 -6.59
CA SER A 113 32.69 -23.27 -5.61
C SER A 113 34.12 -23.81 -5.66
N GLY A 114 34.95 -23.37 -4.72
CA GLY A 114 36.25 -24.01 -4.46
C GLY A 114 36.01 -25.40 -3.85
N SER A 115 36.58 -26.43 -4.50
CA SER A 115 36.79 -27.76 -3.94
C SER A 115 38.16 -27.83 -3.25
#